data_AF-A0A344WGE1-F1
#
_entry.id   AF-A0A344WGE1-F1
#
_cell.length_a   1.000
_cell.length_b   1.000
_cell.length_c   1.000
_cell.angle_alpha   90.00
_cell.angle_beta   90.00
_cell.angle_gamma   90.00
#
_symmetry.space_group_name_H-M   'P 1'
#
loop_
_entity.id
_entity.type
_entity.pdbx_description
1 polymer ?
#
loop_
_entity_poly.entity_id
_entity_poly.type
_entity_poly.pdbx_seq_one_letter_code
_entity_poly.pdbx_strand_id
1 'polypeptide(L)'
;MSARVISIANSKGGVGKTTTCVSLAEAFAASGMRTLVIDLDTQANASLLIFGNNGDEHLFEAINDYMTISDWLLENFFANEQRRLGEFIITDASDVTFKGKPLPLDLIPSSPRLRKTERELIFELTAKGYAMEALQNQVGKRLRDDLNLLKAQYDVILFDCPPGISVMTETVLAASHLIIVPTIPDFMSTLGLDLFTGDIMKNLRNRDIETLPVVLATRYDGSSHQQVVLGAMREASTAAETEFAMFKTVIPMKPGFASNPIELGPEPTLQAKWSGEALQIIEQLLAEVREKVA
;
A
#
# COMPACT_ATOMS: atom_id res chain seq x y z
N MET A 1 7.06 -19.67 -7.08
CA MET A 1 6.96 -18.39 -7.80
C MET A 1 7.61 -17.32 -6.94
N SER A 2 8.22 -16.28 -7.53
CA SER A 2 8.70 -15.12 -6.76
C SER A 2 7.50 -14.32 -6.24
N ALA A 3 7.58 -13.77 -5.02
CA ALA A 3 6.52 -12.90 -4.49
C ALA A 3 6.20 -11.74 -5.45
N ARG A 4 4.91 -11.39 -5.52
CA ARG A 4 4.44 -10.20 -6.23
C ARG A 4 4.42 -9.01 -5.28
N VAL A 5 5.02 -7.91 -5.71
CA VAL A 5 5.10 -6.65 -4.97
C VAL A 5 4.06 -5.69 -5.52
N ILE A 6 3.16 -5.21 -4.67
CA ILE A 6 2.04 -4.35 -5.04
C ILE A 6 2.06 -3.10 -4.17
N SER A 7 2.07 -1.91 -4.77
CA SER A 7 1.97 -0.65 -4.02
C SER A 7 0.61 -0.02 -4.22
N ILE A 8 0.00 0.48 -3.14
CA ILE A 8 -1.21 1.28 -3.18
C ILE A 8 -0.80 2.73 -2.92
N ALA A 9 -0.92 3.60 -3.91
CA ALA A 9 -0.40 4.96 -3.83
C ALA A 9 -1.28 5.99 -4.55
N ASN A 10 -1.36 7.19 -4.00
CA ASN A 10 -2.00 8.38 -4.58
C ASN A 10 -1.56 9.62 -3.78
N SER A 11 -1.31 10.73 -4.46
CA SER A 11 -0.99 12.04 -3.86
C SER A 11 -2.12 12.59 -2.98
N LYS A 12 -3.37 12.22 -3.24
CA LYS A 12 -4.55 12.67 -2.48
C LYS A 12 -4.82 11.80 -1.24
N GLY A 13 -5.14 12.45 -0.12
CA GLY A 13 -5.64 11.81 1.10
C GLY A 13 -7.12 11.41 0.99
N GLY A 14 -7.56 10.40 1.74
CA GLY A 14 -8.98 10.04 1.85
C GLY A 14 -9.60 9.36 0.62
N VAL A 15 -8.78 8.93 -0.35
CA VAL A 15 -9.21 8.19 -1.56
C VAL A 15 -9.30 6.67 -1.36
N GLY A 16 -9.13 6.17 -0.13
CA GLY A 16 -9.26 4.73 0.16
C GLY A 16 -8.00 3.88 -0.06
N LYS A 17 -6.79 4.47 0.04
CA LYS A 17 -5.51 3.74 -0.06
C LYS A 17 -5.40 2.60 0.96
N THR A 18 -5.40 2.94 2.25
CA THR A 18 -5.33 1.99 3.34
C THR A 18 -6.43 0.93 3.26
N THR A 19 -7.68 1.32 3.04
CA THR A 19 -8.81 0.38 2.88
C THR A 19 -8.57 -0.61 1.73
N THR A 20 -8.07 -0.12 0.59
CA THR A 20 -7.74 -0.99 -0.56
C THR A 20 -6.58 -1.92 -0.22
N CYS A 21 -5.54 -1.43 0.44
CA CYS A 21 -4.38 -2.22 0.84
C CYS A 21 -4.78 -3.37 1.78
N VAL A 22 -5.47 -3.04 2.88
CA VAL A 22 -5.87 -4.01 3.90
C VAL A 22 -6.89 -5.02 3.35
N SER A 23 -7.91 -4.56 2.62
CA SER A 23 -8.91 -5.49 2.04
C SER A 23 -8.31 -6.48 1.05
N LEU A 24 -7.38 -6.03 0.20
CA LEU A 24 -6.66 -6.91 -0.70
C LEU A 24 -5.74 -7.87 0.04
N ALA A 25 -4.99 -7.39 1.03
CA ALA A 25 -4.09 -8.22 1.82
C ALA A 25 -4.83 -9.35 2.53
N GLU A 26 -5.94 -9.03 3.19
CA GLU A 26 -6.77 -10.03 3.86
C GLU A 26 -7.43 -10.99 2.88
N ALA A 27 -7.84 -10.53 1.69
CA ALA A 27 -8.38 -11.40 0.66
C ALA A 27 -7.33 -12.35 0.05
N PHE A 28 -6.10 -11.87 -0.15
CA PHE A 28 -4.96 -12.72 -0.53
C PHE A 28 -4.70 -13.78 0.54
N ALA A 29 -4.62 -13.37 1.81
CA ALA A 29 -4.40 -14.27 2.94
C ALA A 29 -5.54 -15.30 3.08
N ALA A 30 -6.80 -14.87 2.93
CA ALA A 30 -7.98 -15.74 2.99
C ALA A 30 -8.01 -16.79 1.88
N SER A 31 -7.34 -16.51 0.76
CA SER A 31 -7.14 -17.46 -0.33
C SER A 31 -5.96 -18.42 -0.11
N GLY A 32 -5.27 -18.32 1.03
CA GLY A 32 -4.16 -19.17 1.44
C GLY A 32 -2.78 -18.68 1.03
N MET A 33 -2.65 -17.44 0.54
CA MET A 33 -1.36 -16.87 0.14
C MET A 33 -0.64 -16.27 1.35
N ARG A 34 0.65 -16.56 1.50
CA ARG A 34 1.50 -15.92 2.53
C ARG A 34 1.64 -14.46 2.18
N THR A 35 1.05 -13.59 2.99
CA THR A 35 0.88 -12.18 2.68
C THR A 35 1.64 -11.32 3.68
N LEU A 36 2.39 -10.34 3.17
CA LEU A 36 3.04 -9.32 3.99
C LEU A 36 2.49 -7.94 3.62
N VAL A 37 2.12 -7.15 4.61
CA VAL A 37 1.86 -5.72 4.45
C VAL A 37 3.02 -4.92 5.06
N ILE A 38 3.47 -3.90 4.36
CA ILE A 38 4.44 -2.92 4.84
C ILE A 38 3.76 -1.56 4.83
N ASP A 39 3.47 -1.04 6.01
CA ASP A 39 2.82 0.26 6.18
C ASP A 39 3.86 1.37 6.11
N LEU A 40 3.70 2.30 5.17
CA LEU A 40 4.56 3.47 5.01
C LEU A 40 3.87 4.77 5.40
N ASP A 41 2.61 4.73 5.85
CA ASP A 41 1.92 5.95 6.27
C ASP A 41 2.26 6.27 7.72
N THR A 42 2.76 7.47 7.98
CA THR A 42 3.03 7.99 9.33
C THR A 42 1.85 7.94 10.29
N GLN A 43 0.61 7.82 9.77
CA GLN A 43 -0.59 7.64 10.58
C GLN A 43 -0.81 6.18 11.01
N ALA A 44 -0.07 5.23 10.44
CA ALA A 44 -0.14 3.79 10.76
C ALA A 44 -1.54 3.18 10.66
N ASN A 45 -2.41 3.72 9.79
CA ASN A 45 -3.79 3.28 9.68
C ASN A 45 -3.90 1.82 9.18
N ALA A 46 -3.01 1.38 8.28
CA ALA A 46 -3.02 -0.02 7.84
C ALA A 46 -2.63 -0.94 8.99
N SER A 47 -1.62 -0.53 9.77
CA SER A 47 -1.16 -1.24 10.96
C SER A 47 -2.30 -1.45 11.97
N LEU A 48 -3.01 -0.38 12.34
CA LEU A 48 -4.14 -0.43 13.26
C LEU A 48 -5.27 -1.32 12.73
N LEU A 49 -5.63 -1.17 11.45
CA LEU A 49 -6.68 -1.97 10.85
C LEU A 49 -6.33 -3.45 10.80
N ILE A 50 -5.07 -3.82 10.57
CA ILE A 50 -4.65 -5.22 10.53
C ILE A 50 -4.65 -5.83 11.93
N PHE A 51 -4.08 -5.13 12.93
CA PHE A 51 -4.08 -5.61 14.31
C PHE A 51 -5.48 -5.70 14.95
N GLY A 52 -6.44 -4.90 14.48
CA GLY A 52 -7.83 -4.96 14.90
C GLY A 52 -8.04 -4.66 16.38
N ASN A 53 -8.74 -5.51 17.13
CA ASN A 53 -9.27 -5.22 18.48
C ASN A 53 -8.26 -4.65 19.48
N ASN A 54 -6.98 -5.02 19.38
CA ASN A 54 -5.90 -4.55 20.25
C ASN A 54 -4.86 -3.72 19.47
N GLY A 55 -5.29 -3.06 18.40
CA GLY A 55 -4.39 -2.38 17.47
C GLY A 55 -3.56 -1.28 18.11
N ASP A 56 -4.14 -0.51 19.04
CA ASP A 56 -3.41 0.53 19.75
C ASP A 56 -2.28 -0.04 20.62
N GLU A 57 -2.54 -1.14 21.34
CA GLU A 57 -1.56 -1.81 22.20
C GLU A 57 -0.43 -2.44 21.37
N HIS A 58 -0.77 -3.23 20.36
CA HIS A 58 0.21 -3.87 19.49
C HIS A 58 1.07 -2.84 18.72
N LEU A 59 0.45 -1.75 18.23
CA LEU A 59 1.20 -0.69 17.57
C LEU A 59 2.11 0.05 18.55
N PHE A 60 1.64 0.31 19.78
CA PHE A 60 2.45 0.94 20.81
C PHE A 60 3.66 0.07 21.20
N GLU A 61 3.47 -1.24 21.37
CA GLU A 61 4.55 -2.20 21.61
C GLU A 61 5.56 -2.20 20.46
N ALA A 62 5.09 -2.34 19.21
CA ALA A 62 5.97 -2.32 18.04
C ALA A 62 6.81 -1.03 17.93
N ILE A 63 6.24 0.13 18.30
CA ILE A 63 6.94 1.42 18.31
C ILE A 63 7.98 1.49 19.43
N ASN A 64 7.72 0.89 20.60
CA ASN A 64 8.65 0.89 21.73
C ASN A 64 9.77 -0.13 21.56
N ASP A 65 9.49 -1.24 20.89
CA ASP A 65 10.45 -2.32 20.61
C ASP A 65 11.27 -2.07 19.34
N TYR A 66 11.10 -0.91 18.70
CA TYR A 66 11.81 -0.50 17.48
C TYR A 66 11.57 -1.46 16.31
N MET A 67 10.34 -1.94 16.16
CA MET A 67 9.91 -2.92 15.16
C MET A 67 9.14 -2.28 13.99
N THR A 68 9.35 -0.98 13.70
CA THR A 68 8.63 -0.27 12.63
C THR A 68 9.50 -0.01 11.41
N ILE A 69 8.89 0.32 10.27
CA ILE A 69 9.65 0.69 9.06
C ILE A 69 10.54 1.93 9.27
N SER A 70 10.13 2.82 10.19
CA SER A 70 10.93 3.98 10.60
C SER A 70 12.23 3.56 11.25
N ASP A 71 12.20 2.48 12.03
CA ASP A 71 13.35 1.97 12.76
C ASP A 71 14.30 1.23 11.80
N TRP A 72 13.76 0.48 10.82
CA TRP A 72 14.56 -0.07 9.72
C TRP A 72 15.33 1.02 8.97
N LEU A 73 14.69 2.16 8.66
CA LEU A 73 15.38 3.30 8.05
C LEU A 73 16.43 3.91 8.97
N LEU A 74 16.10 4.09 10.25
CA LEU A 74 17.01 4.70 11.21
C LEU A 74 18.27 3.86 11.39
N GLU A 75 18.11 2.56 11.61
CA GLU A 75 19.20 1.63 11.87
C GLU A 75 20.14 1.47 10.67
N ASN A 76 19.58 1.35 9.46
CA ASN A 76 20.37 1.10 8.26
C ASN A 76 21.08 2.35 7.70
N PHE A 77 20.57 3.56 7.99
CA PHE A 77 21.10 4.79 7.39
C PHE A 77 21.76 5.75 8.38
N PHE A 78 21.53 5.57 9.69
CA PHE A 78 22.09 6.46 10.73
C PHE A 78 22.90 5.71 11.79
N ALA A 79 22.48 4.50 12.18
CA ALA A 79 23.15 3.75 13.24
C ALA A 79 24.36 2.90 12.78
N ASN A 80 24.68 2.91 11.47
CA ASN A 80 25.64 1.97 10.84
C ASN A 80 25.31 0.49 11.10
N GLU A 81 24.05 0.18 11.41
CA GLU A 81 23.59 -1.19 11.54
C GLU A 81 23.26 -1.75 10.16
N GLN A 82 23.12 -3.08 10.07
CA GLN A 82 22.82 -3.79 8.82
C GLN A 82 21.62 -4.72 8.97
N ARG A 83 20.66 -4.34 9.83
CA ARG A 83 19.46 -5.13 10.12
C ARG A 83 18.57 -5.26 8.89
N ARG A 84 18.18 -6.50 8.59
CA ARG A 84 17.37 -6.84 7.42
C ARG A 84 15.91 -6.44 7.65
N LEU A 85 15.22 -6.06 6.60
CA LEU A 85 13.79 -5.73 6.67
C LEU A 85 12.96 -6.85 7.30
N GLY A 86 13.33 -8.11 7.05
CA GLY A 86 12.65 -9.28 7.63
C GLY A 86 12.72 -9.37 9.15
N GLU A 87 13.64 -8.66 9.80
CA GLU A 87 13.75 -8.61 11.27
C GLU A 87 12.73 -7.68 11.92
N PHE A 88 11.98 -6.91 11.13
CA PHE A 88 10.94 -5.97 11.60
C PHE A 88 9.52 -6.51 11.35
N ILE A 89 9.42 -7.78 10.92
CA ILE A 89 8.14 -8.42 10.64
C ILE A 89 7.49 -8.87 11.93
N ILE A 90 6.25 -8.45 12.13
CA ILE A 90 5.33 -8.98 13.14
C ILE A 90 4.50 -10.07 12.45
N THR A 91 4.70 -11.31 12.89
CA THR A 91 4.04 -12.49 12.33
C THR A 91 2.63 -12.66 12.88
N ASP A 92 1.73 -13.24 12.09
CA ASP A 92 0.32 -13.48 12.49
C ASP A 92 -0.36 -12.19 12.98
N ALA A 93 -0.11 -11.08 12.28
CA ALA A 93 -0.50 -9.74 12.71
C ALA A 93 -2.01 -9.49 12.65
N SER A 94 -2.75 -10.24 11.82
CA SER A 94 -4.19 -10.05 11.66
C SER A 94 -5.00 -10.75 12.75
N ASP A 95 -5.92 -10.02 13.40
CA ASP A 95 -6.85 -10.59 14.38
C ASP A 95 -8.08 -11.25 13.74
N VAL A 96 -8.20 -11.16 12.42
CA VAL A 96 -9.34 -11.66 11.65
C VAL A 96 -9.16 -13.13 11.28
N THR A 97 -10.25 -13.88 11.40
CA THR A 97 -10.32 -15.26 10.91
C THR A 97 -11.15 -15.38 9.63
N PHE A 98 -10.82 -16.38 8.81
CA PHE A 98 -11.63 -16.79 7.68
C PHE A 98 -11.87 -18.30 7.72
N LYS A 99 -13.15 -18.72 7.67
CA LYS A 99 -13.55 -20.13 7.80
C LYS A 99 -12.96 -20.81 9.04
N GLY A 100 -12.93 -20.08 10.15
CA GLY A 100 -12.44 -20.56 11.45
C GLY A 100 -10.92 -20.72 11.55
N LYS A 101 -10.15 -20.13 10.63
CA LYS A 101 -8.68 -20.15 10.66
C LYS A 101 -8.11 -18.73 10.65
N PRO A 102 -6.99 -18.47 11.36
CA PRO A 102 -6.24 -17.22 11.22
C PRO A 102 -5.81 -16.99 9.77
N LEU A 103 -5.70 -15.71 9.40
CA LEU A 103 -5.15 -15.32 8.11
C LEU A 103 -3.61 -15.37 8.15
N PRO A 104 -2.93 -15.97 7.14
CA PRO A 104 -1.47 -15.90 7.00
C PRO A 104 -1.04 -14.50 6.53
N LEU A 105 -1.25 -13.50 7.38
CA LEU A 105 -1.03 -12.08 7.13
C LEU A 105 -0.07 -11.51 8.17
N ASP A 106 1.12 -11.18 7.72
CA ASP A 106 2.16 -10.54 8.51
C ASP A 106 2.23 -9.04 8.20
N LEU A 107 2.86 -8.28 9.10
CA LEU A 107 2.91 -6.82 9.03
C LEU A 107 4.30 -6.29 9.40
N ILE A 108 4.80 -5.32 8.65
CA ILE A 108 5.79 -4.33 9.14
C ILE A 108 5.02 -3.03 9.40
N PRO A 109 4.83 -2.63 10.67
CA PRO A 109 4.04 -1.46 10.98
C PRO A 109 4.79 -0.17 10.69
N SER A 110 4.01 0.89 10.53
CA SER A 110 4.54 2.26 10.44
C SER A 110 4.59 2.93 11.80
N SER A 111 5.18 4.12 11.86
CA SER A 111 5.10 4.97 13.04
C SER A 111 5.11 6.46 12.69
N PRO A 112 4.62 7.33 13.60
CA PRO A 112 4.72 8.79 13.42
C PRO A 112 6.16 9.30 13.25
N ARG A 113 7.16 8.49 13.64
CA ARG A 113 8.59 8.81 13.50
C ARG A 113 9.04 8.85 12.04
N LEU A 114 8.37 8.13 11.13
CA LEU A 114 8.80 7.97 9.74
C LEU A 114 9.08 9.30 9.04
N ARG A 115 8.16 10.27 9.18
CA ARG A 115 8.29 11.59 8.56
C ARG A 115 9.55 12.32 9.03
N LYS A 116 9.88 12.17 10.32
CA LYS A 116 11.08 12.78 10.90
C LYS A 116 12.33 12.06 10.37
N THR A 117 12.33 10.73 10.35
CA THR A 117 13.43 9.90 9.83
C THR A 117 13.71 10.22 8.36
N GLU A 118 12.69 10.30 7.50
CA GLU A 118 12.86 10.67 6.08
C GLU A 118 13.45 12.07 5.92
N ARG A 119 12.99 13.05 6.72
CA ARG A 119 13.54 14.41 6.68
C ARG A 119 14.99 14.47 7.13
N GLU A 120 15.34 13.78 8.21
CA GLU A 120 16.71 13.69 8.71
C GLU A 120 17.63 13.02 7.68
N LEU A 121 17.12 12.03 6.96
CA LEU A 121 17.87 11.30 5.95
C LEU A 121 18.26 12.22 4.78
N ILE A 122 17.30 13.04 4.33
CA ILE A 122 17.55 14.08 3.33
C ILE A 122 18.58 15.09 3.83
N PHE A 123 18.43 15.58 5.08
CA PHE A 123 19.32 16.59 5.63
C PHE A 123 20.77 16.09 5.77
N GLU A 124 20.98 14.90 6.34
CA GLU A 124 22.32 14.37 6.53
C GLU A 124 23.05 14.12 5.21
N LEU A 125 22.35 13.57 4.22
CA LEU A 125 22.96 13.21 2.96
C LEU A 125 23.22 14.42 2.09
N THR A 126 22.34 15.42 2.11
CA THR A 126 22.62 16.72 1.45
C THR A 126 23.79 17.45 2.13
N ALA A 127 23.92 17.39 3.46
CA ALA A 127 25.09 17.90 4.18
C ALA A 127 26.40 17.17 3.81
N LYS A 128 26.32 15.88 3.46
CA LYS A 128 27.44 15.07 2.93
C LYS A 128 27.68 15.27 1.42
N GLY A 129 26.92 16.15 0.75
CA GLY A 129 27.09 16.49 -0.66
C GLY A 129 26.44 15.51 -1.66
N TYR A 130 25.61 14.58 -1.18
CA TYR A 130 24.88 13.67 -2.07
C TYR A 130 23.70 14.38 -2.75
N ALA A 131 23.51 14.09 -4.04
CA ALA A 131 22.30 14.46 -4.76
C ALA A 131 21.11 13.60 -4.30
N MET A 132 19.89 14.12 -4.46
CA MET A 132 18.65 13.41 -4.09
C MET A 132 18.53 12.04 -4.79
N GLU A 133 18.98 11.95 -6.04
CA GLU A 133 18.98 10.71 -6.81
C GLU A 133 19.89 9.63 -6.18
N ALA A 134 21.04 10.02 -5.65
CA ALA A 134 21.96 9.09 -4.98
C ALA A 134 21.31 8.50 -3.72
N LEU A 135 20.54 9.32 -2.98
CA LEU A 135 19.80 8.88 -1.81
C LEU A 135 18.75 7.82 -2.17
N GLN A 136 17.91 8.11 -3.17
CA GLN A 136 16.91 7.16 -3.67
C GLN A 136 17.55 5.87 -4.17
N ASN A 137 18.72 5.95 -4.79
CA ASN A 137 19.46 4.77 -5.25
C ASN A 137 20.00 3.92 -4.10
N GLN A 138 20.46 4.54 -3.01
CA GLN A 138 20.93 3.82 -1.82
C GLN A 138 19.78 3.13 -1.09
N VAL A 139 18.69 3.86 -0.80
CA VAL A 139 17.49 3.30 -0.16
C VAL A 139 16.87 2.22 -1.05
N GLY A 140 16.76 2.49 -2.35
CA GLY A 140 16.25 1.54 -3.32
C GLY A 140 17.09 0.29 -3.47
N LYS A 141 18.42 0.40 -3.43
CA LYS A 141 19.29 -0.78 -3.43
C LYS A 141 19.06 -1.61 -2.17
N ARG A 142 19.06 -0.97 -1.00
CA ARG A 142 18.84 -1.68 0.27
C ARG A 142 17.48 -2.37 0.31
N LEU A 143 16.41 -1.67 -0.07
CA LEU A 143 15.07 -2.25 -0.12
C LEU A 143 15.01 -3.43 -1.10
N ARG A 144 15.59 -3.30 -2.30
CA ARG A 144 15.59 -4.40 -3.29
C ARG A 144 16.32 -5.63 -2.76
N ASP A 145 17.46 -5.45 -2.11
CA ASP A 145 18.23 -6.56 -1.52
C ASP A 145 17.40 -7.30 -0.47
N ASP A 146 16.69 -6.56 0.39
CA ASP A 146 15.83 -7.14 1.42
C ASP A 146 14.56 -7.79 0.81
N LEU A 147 13.91 -7.16 -0.17
CA LEU A 147 12.75 -7.73 -0.88
C LEU A 147 13.11 -9.02 -1.64
N ASN A 148 14.34 -9.13 -2.17
CA ASN A 148 14.80 -10.35 -2.82
C ASN A 148 14.86 -11.55 -1.86
N LEU A 149 15.17 -11.31 -0.58
CA LEU A 149 15.14 -12.33 0.46
C LEU A 149 13.70 -12.68 0.86
N LEU A 150 12.85 -11.67 1.01
CA LEU A 150 11.44 -11.85 1.38
C LEU A 150 10.61 -12.54 0.28
N LYS A 151 11.02 -12.40 -0.99
CA LYS A 151 10.38 -13.05 -2.14
C LYS A 151 10.34 -14.58 -2.07
N ALA A 152 11.17 -15.21 -1.24
CA ALA A 152 11.11 -16.66 -0.98
C ALA A 152 10.09 -17.05 0.10
N GLN A 153 9.75 -16.12 0.99
CA GLN A 153 8.93 -16.35 2.18
C GLN A 153 7.46 -15.97 1.99
N TYR A 154 7.20 -15.01 1.10
CA TYR A 154 5.85 -14.53 0.81
C TYR A 154 5.45 -14.83 -0.62
N ASP A 155 4.15 -14.91 -0.86
CA ASP A 155 3.58 -15.00 -2.20
C ASP A 155 3.19 -13.60 -2.72
N VAL A 156 2.84 -12.69 -1.80
CA VAL A 156 2.53 -11.29 -2.10
C VAL A 156 3.01 -10.35 -0.99
N ILE A 157 3.55 -9.20 -1.38
CA ILE A 157 4.01 -8.12 -0.50
C ILE A 157 3.28 -6.84 -0.93
N LEU A 158 2.49 -6.25 -0.03
CA LEU A 158 1.73 -5.03 -0.27
C LEU A 158 2.35 -3.85 0.49
N PHE A 159 2.39 -2.68 -0.14
CA PHE A 159 2.79 -1.43 0.49
C PHE A 159 1.60 -0.46 0.57
N ASP A 160 1.24 -0.02 1.79
CA ASP A 160 0.32 1.11 1.98
C ASP A 160 1.14 2.41 1.97
N CYS A 161 1.03 3.20 0.89
CA CYS A 161 1.84 4.41 0.74
C CYS A 161 1.12 5.64 1.33
N PRO A 162 1.87 6.58 1.95
CA PRO A 162 1.30 7.83 2.42
C PRO A 162 0.77 8.70 1.26
N PRO A 163 -0.05 9.73 1.55
CA PRO A 163 -0.33 10.75 0.54
C PRO A 163 0.94 11.51 0.18
N GLY A 164 1.21 11.59 -1.13
CA GLY A 164 2.32 12.36 -1.69
C GLY A 164 3.50 11.49 -2.15
N ILE A 165 4.61 12.16 -2.47
CA ILE A 165 5.83 11.53 -2.97
C ILE A 165 6.93 11.74 -1.93
N SER A 166 7.61 10.66 -1.56
CA SER A 166 8.76 10.66 -0.65
C SER A 166 9.83 9.70 -1.18
N VAL A 167 11.02 9.73 -0.59
CA VAL A 167 12.11 8.79 -0.95
C VAL A 167 11.65 7.34 -0.80
N MET A 168 10.88 7.02 0.26
CA MET A 168 10.31 5.68 0.44
C MET A 168 9.25 5.37 -0.60
N THR A 169 8.27 6.25 -0.81
CA THR A 169 7.20 6.03 -1.79
C THR A 169 7.78 5.80 -3.19
N GLU A 170 8.71 6.63 -3.65
CA GLU A 170 9.35 6.44 -4.97
C GLU A 170 10.12 5.13 -5.06
N THR A 171 10.80 4.75 -3.97
CA THR A 171 11.58 3.52 -3.90
C THR A 171 10.70 2.27 -3.99
N VAL A 172 9.55 2.25 -3.29
CA VAL A 172 8.62 1.10 -3.37
C VAL A 172 7.88 1.05 -4.69
N LEU A 173 7.50 2.20 -5.26
CA LEU A 173 6.89 2.27 -6.59
C LEU A 173 7.87 1.70 -7.64
N ALA A 174 9.15 2.01 -7.53
CA ALA A 174 10.18 1.46 -8.40
C ALA A 174 10.45 -0.05 -8.20
N ALA A 175 10.02 -0.64 -7.08
CA ALA A 175 10.15 -2.07 -6.81
C ALA A 175 8.87 -2.86 -7.11
N SER A 176 7.78 -2.17 -7.45
CA SER A 176 6.45 -2.76 -7.60
C SER A 176 6.23 -3.42 -8.96
N HIS A 177 5.56 -4.57 -8.94
CA HIS A 177 5.07 -5.24 -10.14
C HIS A 177 3.68 -4.71 -10.54
N LEU A 178 2.97 -4.08 -9.61
CA LEU A 178 1.69 -3.43 -9.83
C LEU A 178 1.58 -2.21 -8.91
N ILE A 179 1.17 -1.08 -9.47
CA ILE A 179 0.83 0.13 -8.72
C ILE A 179 -0.67 0.34 -8.84
N ILE A 180 -1.39 0.24 -7.73
CA ILE A 180 -2.82 0.52 -7.65
C ILE A 180 -3.01 1.96 -7.20
N VAL A 181 -3.81 2.71 -7.94
CA VAL A 181 -4.09 4.13 -7.68
C VAL A 181 -5.57 4.32 -7.35
N PRO A 182 -5.98 4.24 -6.07
CA PRO A 182 -7.35 4.52 -5.65
C PRO A 182 -7.70 5.98 -5.92
N THR A 183 -8.77 6.23 -6.68
CA THR A 183 -9.17 7.57 -7.12
C THR A 183 -10.68 7.73 -7.01
N ILE A 184 -11.13 8.85 -6.42
CA ILE A 184 -12.55 9.20 -6.39
C ILE A 184 -12.94 9.78 -7.76
N PRO A 185 -14.05 9.37 -8.40
CA PRO A 185 -14.50 9.97 -9.66
C PRO A 185 -15.05 11.40 -9.49
N ASP A 186 -14.22 12.34 -9.03
CA ASP A 186 -14.52 13.76 -8.91
C ASP A 186 -13.45 14.61 -9.62
N PHE A 187 -13.81 15.85 -9.97
CA PHE A 187 -12.94 16.76 -10.72
C PHE A 187 -11.55 16.97 -10.10
N MET A 188 -11.49 17.12 -8.78
CA MET A 188 -10.22 17.41 -8.09
C MET A 188 -9.31 16.19 -8.03
N SER A 189 -9.89 15.00 -7.91
CA SER A 189 -9.17 13.73 -7.89
C SER A 189 -8.66 13.36 -9.27
N THR A 190 -9.40 13.64 -10.34
CA THR A 190 -8.93 13.40 -11.70
C THR A 190 -7.78 14.34 -12.06
N LEU A 191 -7.85 15.62 -11.69
CA LEU A 191 -6.72 16.54 -11.88
C LEU A 191 -5.47 16.09 -11.12
N GLY A 192 -5.65 15.62 -9.87
CA GLY A 192 -4.55 15.08 -9.06
C GLY A 192 -3.99 13.76 -9.60
N LEU A 193 -4.85 12.94 -10.22
CA LEU A 193 -4.47 11.68 -10.87
C LEU A 193 -3.50 11.94 -12.02
N ASP A 194 -3.85 12.85 -12.95
CA ASP A 194 -3.03 13.13 -14.13
C ASP A 194 -1.61 13.59 -13.75
N LEU A 195 -1.51 14.48 -12.74
CA LEU A 195 -0.21 14.91 -12.20
C LEU A 195 0.56 13.74 -11.58
N PHE A 196 -0.12 12.92 -10.79
CA PHE A 196 0.50 11.80 -10.10
C PHE A 196 0.99 10.71 -11.05
N THR A 197 0.19 10.35 -12.06
CA THR A 197 0.60 9.36 -13.07
C THR A 197 1.71 9.89 -13.94
N GLY A 198 1.67 11.16 -14.35
CA GLY A 198 2.75 11.79 -15.11
C GLY A 198 4.08 11.81 -14.35
N ASP A 199 4.05 12.17 -13.06
CA ASP A 199 5.23 12.16 -12.19
C ASP A 199 5.78 10.75 -11.99
N ILE A 200 4.92 9.77 -11.74
CA ILE A 200 5.31 8.35 -11.65
C ILE A 200 5.96 7.90 -12.96
N MET A 201 5.29 8.12 -14.09
CA MET A 201 5.78 7.66 -15.39
C MET A 201 7.12 8.30 -15.74
N LYS A 202 7.30 9.58 -15.46
CA LYS A 202 8.57 10.28 -15.65
C LYS A 202 9.68 9.69 -14.78
N ASN A 203 9.41 9.41 -13.50
CA ASN A 203 10.41 8.91 -12.57
C ASN A 203 10.74 7.42 -12.77
N LEU A 204 9.76 6.61 -13.19
CA LEU A 204 9.90 5.17 -13.44
C LEU A 204 10.49 4.86 -14.82
N ARG A 205 10.20 5.64 -15.86
CA ARG A 205 10.80 5.46 -17.20
C ARG A 205 12.32 5.62 -17.18
N ASN A 206 12.85 6.50 -16.33
CA ASN A 206 14.29 6.64 -16.13
C ASN A 206 14.94 5.39 -15.49
N ARG A 207 14.14 4.40 -15.07
CA ARG A 207 14.57 3.19 -14.36
C ARG A 207 14.16 1.89 -15.07
N ASP A 208 13.80 1.95 -16.36
CA ASP A 208 13.36 0.80 -17.18
C ASP A 208 12.14 0.04 -16.61
N ILE A 209 11.21 0.75 -15.96
CA ILE A 209 9.97 0.17 -15.44
C ILE A 209 8.82 0.55 -16.38
N GLU A 210 8.24 -0.45 -17.05
CA GLU A 210 7.19 -0.28 -18.07
C GLU A 210 5.75 -0.44 -17.52
N THR A 211 5.59 -0.76 -16.23
CA THR A 211 4.26 -1.04 -15.67
C THR A 211 3.45 0.25 -15.49
N LEU A 212 2.38 0.39 -16.29
CA LEU A 212 1.42 1.47 -16.11
C LEU A 212 0.72 1.36 -14.73
N PRO A 213 0.57 2.47 -14.00
CA PRO A 213 -0.34 2.54 -12.85
C PRO A 213 -1.75 2.10 -13.23
N VAL A 214 -2.43 1.44 -12.31
CA VAL A 214 -3.79 0.93 -12.53
C VAL A 214 -4.74 1.57 -11.55
N VAL A 215 -5.62 2.41 -12.08
CA VAL A 215 -6.56 3.21 -11.29
C VAL A 215 -7.72 2.34 -10.84
N LEU A 216 -8.02 2.42 -9.54
CA LEU A 216 -9.18 1.84 -8.91
C LEU A 216 -10.16 2.97 -8.57
N ALA A 217 -11.33 2.97 -9.20
CA ALA A 217 -12.37 3.93 -8.84
C ALA A 217 -12.92 3.58 -7.45
N THR A 218 -12.92 4.55 -6.53
CA THR A 218 -13.32 4.34 -5.13
C THR A 218 -14.30 5.39 -4.65
N ARG A 219 -14.95 5.09 -3.52
CA ARG A 219 -15.96 5.96 -2.89
C ARG A 219 -17.05 6.38 -3.88
N TYR A 220 -17.44 5.45 -4.74
CA TYR A 220 -18.41 5.70 -5.78
C TYR A 220 -19.83 5.75 -5.22
N ASP A 221 -20.52 6.88 -5.36
CA ASP A 221 -21.87 7.11 -4.85
C ASP A 221 -22.98 6.94 -5.90
N GLY A 222 -22.60 6.75 -7.18
CA GLY A 222 -23.56 6.57 -8.26
C GLY A 222 -24.26 7.85 -8.71
N SER A 223 -23.86 9.02 -8.20
CA SER A 223 -24.40 10.30 -8.65
C SER A 223 -24.14 10.53 -10.15
N SER A 224 -25.00 11.32 -10.80
CA SER A 224 -24.85 11.66 -12.21
C SER A 224 -23.48 12.31 -12.50
N HIS A 225 -22.95 13.08 -11.55
CA HIS A 225 -21.61 13.67 -11.67
C HIS A 225 -20.53 12.59 -11.72
N GLN A 226 -20.50 11.69 -10.72
CA GLN A 226 -19.48 10.64 -10.68
C GLN A 226 -19.60 9.63 -11.84
N GLN A 227 -20.82 9.37 -12.33
CA GLN A 227 -21.04 8.56 -13.54
C GLN A 227 -20.34 9.15 -14.76
N VAL A 228 -20.49 10.47 -14.99
CA VAL A 228 -19.86 11.17 -16.11
C VAL A 228 -18.34 11.17 -15.96
N VAL A 229 -17.83 11.49 -14.77
CA VAL A 229 -16.38 11.52 -14.52
C VAL A 229 -15.77 10.13 -14.67
N LEU A 230 -16.39 9.08 -14.11
CA LEU A 230 -15.93 7.70 -14.26
C LEU A 230 -15.92 7.26 -15.74
N GLY A 231 -16.93 7.67 -16.51
CA GLY A 231 -16.97 7.44 -17.95
C GLY A 231 -15.78 8.05 -18.68
N ALA A 232 -15.49 9.33 -18.40
CA ALA A 232 -14.35 10.03 -18.98
C ALA A 232 -13.00 9.39 -18.58
N MET A 233 -12.85 8.98 -17.31
CA MET A 233 -11.64 8.27 -16.86
C MET A 233 -11.44 6.95 -17.61
N ARG A 234 -12.52 6.19 -17.84
CA ARG A 234 -12.46 4.92 -18.60
C ARG A 234 -12.07 5.16 -20.05
N GLU A 235 -12.62 6.19 -20.68
CA GLU A 235 -12.24 6.59 -22.04
C GLU A 235 -10.75 6.97 -22.11
N ALA A 236 -10.28 7.82 -21.19
CA ALA A 236 -8.88 8.23 -21.11
C ALA A 236 -7.92 7.05 -20.89
N SER A 237 -8.33 6.03 -20.12
CA SER A 237 -7.52 4.82 -19.90
C SER A 237 -7.31 3.94 -21.14
N THR A 238 -8.04 4.23 -22.23
CA THR A 238 -7.93 3.49 -23.52
C THR A 238 -7.29 4.31 -24.63
N ALA A 239 -6.94 5.57 -24.35
CA ALA A 239 -6.28 6.44 -25.33
C ALA A 239 -4.87 5.96 -25.65
N ALA A 240 -4.37 6.27 -26.86
CA ALA A 240 -3.07 5.81 -27.35
C ALA A 240 -1.88 6.29 -26.47
N GLU A 241 -1.99 7.48 -25.89
CA GLU A 241 -0.95 8.10 -25.05
C GLU A 241 -1.30 8.05 -23.55
N THR A 242 -2.08 7.04 -23.13
CA THR A 242 -2.50 6.94 -21.73
C THR A 242 -1.33 6.63 -20.79
N GLU A 243 -1.38 7.23 -19.61
CA GLU A 243 -0.41 7.02 -18.53
C GLU A 243 -0.94 6.08 -17.44
N PHE A 244 -2.16 5.55 -17.59
CA PHE A 244 -2.75 4.62 -16.65
C PHE A 244 -3.73 3.64 -17.31
N ALA A 245 -3.86 2.47 -16.71
CA ALA A 245 -4.95 1.54 -16.97
C ALA A 245 -6.03 1.68 -15.88
N MET A 246 -7.21 1.07 -16.07
CA MET A 246 -8.25 1.02 -15.05
C MET A 246 -8.68 -0.41 -14.71
N PHE A 247 -9.05 -0.62 -13.45
CA PHE A 247 -9.85 -1.77 -13.04
C PHE A 247 -11.29 -1.63 -13.52
N LYS A 248 -11.95 -2.76 -13.79
CA LYS A 248 -13.39 -2.81 -14.05
C LYS A 248 -14.16 -2.62 -12.75
N THR A 249 -13.67 -3.22 -11.67
CA THR A 249 -14.22 -3.11 -10.32
C THR A 249 -14.22 -1.65 -9.85
N VAL A 250 -15.30 -1.27 -9.18
CA VAL A 250 -15.50 0.05 -8.58
C VAL A 250 -15.86 -0.14 -7.11
N ILE A 251 -15.15 0.52 -6.19
CA ILE A 251 -15.44 0.45 -4.77
C ILE A 251 -16.52 1.49 -4.41
N PRO A 252 -17.72 1.06 -3.97
CA PRO A 252 -18.80 1.97 -3.67
C PRO A 252 -18.59 2.69 -2.34
N MET A 253 -19.20 3.86 -2.17
CA MET A 253 -19.30 4.54 -0.88
C MET A 253 -20.42 3.90 -0.04
N LYS A 254 -20.14 2.72 0.52
CA LYS A 254 -21.06 1.96 1.39
C LYS A 254 -20.44 1.72 2.78
N PRO A 255 -21.26 1.52 3.83
CA PRO A 255 -20.78 1.25 5.19
C PRO A 255 -19.71 0.16 5.27
N GLY A 256 -19.87 -0.95 4.54
CA GLY A 256 -18.91 -2.07 4.54
C GLY A 256 -17.48 -1.73 4.10
N PHE A 257 -17.24 -0.56 3.50
CA PHE A 257 -15.90 -0.03 3.21
C PHE A 257 -15.57 1.26 4.00
N ALA A 258 -16.58 1.92 4.56
CA ALA A 258 -16.44 3.22 5.20
C ALA A 258 -16.25 3.11 6.71
N SER A 259 -16.83 2.10 7.36
CA SER A 259 -16.75 1.93 8.81
C SER A 259 -15.43 1.31 9.27
N ASN A 260 -14.83 0.42 8.46
CA ASN A 260 -13.59 -0.34 8.71
C ASN A 260 -13.26 -0.45 10.21
N PRO A 261 -14.15 -1.09 11.00
CA PRO A 261 -14.03 -1.06 12.45
C PRO A 261 -12.72 -1.75 12.85
N ILE A 262 -11.95 -1.06 13.68
CA ILE A 262 -10.76 -1.63 14.33
C ILE A 262 -11.22 -2.67 15.34
N GLU A 263 -12.29 -2.38 16.11
CA GLU A 263 -12.87 -3.29 17.09
C GLU A 263 -14.09 -4.03 16.53
N LEU A 264 -13.98 -5.34 16.35
CA LEU A 264 -15.04 -6.24 15.88
C LEU A 264 -15.61 -7.13 17.00
N GLY A 265 -15.03 -7.09 18.20
CA GLY A 265 -15.44 -7.94 19.33
C GLY A 265 -14.71 -9.29 19.36
N PRO A 266 -15.10 -10.22 20.24
CA PRO A 266 -14.24 -11.33 20.69
C PRO A 266 -13.83 -12.35 19.63
N GLU A 267 -14.53 -12.44 18.50
CA GLU A 267 -14.22 -13.36 17.41
C GLU A 267 -14.30 -12.63 16.04
N PRO A 268 -13.30 -11.80 15.70
CA PRO A 268 -13.27 -11.09 14.44
C PRO A 268 -13.24 -12.05 13.25
N THR A 269 -14.14 -11.83 12.30
CA THR A 269 -14.19 -12.61 11.06
C THR A 269 -14.11 -11.69 9.86
N LEU A 270 -13.58 -12.22 8.76
CA LEU A 270 -13.43 -11.46 7.51
C LEU A 270 -14.80 -10.95 7.03
N GLN A 271 -15.84 -11.76 7.20
CA GLN A 271 -17.22 -11.43 6.86
C GLN A 271 -17.79 -10.31 7.75
N ALA A 272 -17.43 -10.26 9.04
CA ALA A 272 -17.85 -9.19 9.93
C ALA A 272 -17.15 -7.87 9.58
N LYS A 273 -15.85 -7.93 9.24
CA LYS A 273 -15.05 -6.77 8.83
C LYS A 273 -15.51 -6.18 7.50
N TRP A 274 -15.64 -7.02 6.48
CA TRP A 274 -16.06 -6.64 5.12
C TRP A 274 -17.51 -7.08 4.85
N SER A 275 -18.44 -6.45 5.57
CA SER A 275 -19.85 -6.85 5.57
C SER A 275 -20.62 -6.48 4.29
N GLY A 276 -21.77 -7.13 4.11
CA GLY A 276 -22.67 -6.89 2.98
C GLY A 276 -22.05 -7.32 1.65
N GLU A 277 -22.07 -6.43 0.66
CA GLU A 277 -21.49 -6.68 -0.67
C GLU A 277 -19.96 -6.47 -0.72
N ALA A 278 -19.34 -5.99 0.36
CA ALA A 278 -17.92 -5.61 0.35
C ALA A 278 -17.02 -6.80 0.02
N LEU A 279 -17.21 -7.95 0.66
CA LEU A 279 -16.39 -9.14 0.40
C LEU A 279 -16.48 -9.61 -1.06
N GLN A 280 -17.67 -9.60 -1.67
CA GLN A 280 -17.85 -9.96 -3.07
C GLN A 280 -17.10 -9.01 -4.01
N ILE A 281 -17.14 -7.71 -3.73
CA ILE A 281 -16.42 -6.69 -4.53
C ILE A 281 -14.90 -6.85 -4.36
N ILE A 282 -14.44 -7.16 -3.14
CA ILE A 282 -13.03 -7.44 -2.87
C ILE A 282 -12.56 -8.69 -3.62
N GLU A 283 -13.38 -9.75 -3.68
CA GLU A 283 -13.07 -10.96 -4.45
C GLU A 283 -12.99 -10.67 -5.96
N GLN A 284 -13.85 -9.80 -6.49
CA GLN A 284 -13.78 -9.35 -7.88
C GLN A 284 -12.48 -8.57 -8.16
N LEU A 285 -12.14 -7.64 -7.28
CA LEU A 285 -10.89 -6.88 -7.40
C LEU A 285 -9.68 -7.81 -7.31
N LEU A 286 -9.68 -8.77 -6.39
CA LEU A 286 -8.61 -9.75 -6.23
C LEU A 286 -8.38 -10.56 -7.52
N ALA A 287 -9.45 -10.94 -8.22
CA ALA A 287 -9.34 -11.63 -9.50
C ALA A 287 -8.64 -10.75 -10.57
N GLU A 288 -9.05 -9.49 -10.71
CA GLU A 288 -8.41 -8.56 -11.65
C GLU A 288 -6.94 -8.25 -11.28
N VAL A 289 -6.64 -8.13 -9.99
CA VAL A 289 -5.27 -7.93 -9.51
C VAL A 289 -4.40 -9.13 -9.87
N ARG A 290 -4.90 -10.36 -9.67
CA ARG A 290 -4.19 -11.60 -10.03
C ARG A 290 -3.88 -11.69 -11.51
N GLU A 291 -4.80 -11.29 -12.38
CA GLU A 291 -4.56 -11.23 -13.83
C GLU A 291 -3.43 -10.26 -14.19
N LYS A 292 -3.32 -9.14 -13.48
CA LYS A 292 -2.30 -8.10 -13.75
C LYS A 292 -0.92 -8.44 -13.18
N VAL A 293 -0.85 -9.33 -12.19
CA VAL A 293 0.42 -9.80 -11.60
C VAL A 293 0.77 -11.24 -11.98
N ALA A 294 0.01 -11.88 -12.87
CA ALA A 294 0.32 -13.21 -13.40
C ALA A 294 1.56 -13.17 -14.29
#